data_AF-A0A556MIL2-F1
#
_entry.id   AF-A0A556MIL2-F1
#
_cell.length_a   1.000
_cell.length_b   1.000
_cell.length_c   1.000
_cell.angle_alpha   90.00
_cell.angle_beta   90.00
_cell.angle_gamma   90.00
#
_symmetry.space_group_name_H-M   'P 1'
#
loop_
_entity.id
_entity.type
_entity.pdbx_description
1 polymer ?
#
loop_
_entity_poly.entity_id
_entity_poly.type
_entity_poly.pdbx_seq_one_letter_code
_entity_poly.pdbx_strand_id
1 'polypeptide(L)'
;MEIKQRNPLDWYRLTESASSILNGLVALAGRESFLESKKLNPDQKRLNELKALGDEAIKELRNTENFKSLEKMEAIISNYSLILQDEKKKL
;
A
#
# COMPACT_ATOMS: atom_id res chain seq x y z
N MET A 1 5.94 20.72 27.51
CA MET A 1 5.73 19.80 26.37
C MET A 1 6.08 20.60 25.14
N GLU A 2 7.25 20.39 24.55
CA GLU A 2 7.64 21.11 23.33
C GLU A 2 6.74 20.67 22.19
N ILE A 3 5.94 21.60 21.66
CA ILE A 3 5.25 21.40 20.40
C ILE A 3 6.36 21.40 19.35
N LYS A 4 6.88 20.23 19.01
CA LYS A 4 7.74 20.07 17.83
C LYS A 4 6.92 20.56 16.65
N GLN A 5 7.20 21.77 16.17
CA GLN A 5 6.68 22.25 14.90
C GLN A 5 7.09 21.21 13.86
N ARG A 6 6.14 20.38 13.43
CA ARG A 6 6.42 19.33 12.45
C ARG A 6 6.85 20.03 11.15
N ASN A 7 7.99 19.60 10.59
CA ASN A 7 8.62 20.27 9.46
C ASN A 7 7.69 20.10 8.23
N PRO A 8 7.44 21.14 7.42
CA PRO A 8 6.71 20.99 6.15
C PRO A 8 7.29 19.89 5.25
N LEU A 9 8.59 19.63 5.33
CA LEU A 9 9.26 18.51 4.64
C LEU A 9 8.82 17.14 5.15
N ASP A 10 8.41 17.02 6.43
CA ASP A 10 7.86 15.78 6.98
C ASP A 10 6.53 15.43 6.31
N TRP A 11 5.70 16.43 6.05
CA TRP A 11 4.42 16.23 5.36
C TRP A 11 4.64 15.69 3.95
N TYR A 12 5.53 16.34 3.19
CA TYR A 12 5.86 15.90 1.84
C TYR A 12 6.44 14.47 1.86
N ARG A 13 7.41 14.21 2.74
CA ARG A 13 8.04 12.88 2.87
C ARG A 13 7.03 11.80 3.22
N LEU A 14 6.12 12.06 4.15
CA LEU A 14 5.10 11.10 4.57
C LEU A 14 4.05 10.87 3.48
N THR A 15 3.66 11.92 2.76
CA THR A 15 2.72 11.82 1.63
C THR A 15 3.31 10.93 0.53
N GLU A 16 4.54 11.20 0.12
CA GLU A 16 5.27 10.41 -0.88
C GLU A 16 5.46 8.97 -0.43
N SER A 17 5.85 8.75 0.83
CA SER A 17 6.07 7.41 1.37
C SER A 17 4.78 6.59 1.41
N ALA A 18 3.71 7.15 1.96
CA ALA A 18 2.39 6.50 2.02
C ALA A 18 1.86 6.19 0.61
N SER A 19 1.93 7.17 -0.30
CA SER A 19 1.49 7.00 -1.69
C SER A 19 2.32 5.95 -2.43
N SER A 20 3.64 5.94 -2.25
CA SER A 20 4.54 4.97 -2.88
C SER A 20 4.26 3.54 -2.41
N ILE A 21 4.02 3.34 -1.11
CA ILE A 21 3.67 2.03 -0.56
C ILE A 21 2.35 1.52 -1.13
N LEU A 22 1.30 2.36 -1.11
CA LEU A 22 -0.02 1.98 -1.62
C LEU A 22 0.03 1.70 -3.13
N ASN A 23 0.65 2.56 -3.92
CA ASN A 23 0.85 2.32 -5.35
C ASN A 23 1.67 1.04 -5.62
N GLY A 24 2.68 0.78 -4.80
CA GLY A 24 3.48 -0.45 -4.86
C GLY A 24 2.64 -1.70 -4.65
N LEU A 25 1.69 -1.68 -3.70
CA LEU A 25 0.76 -2.78 -3.47
C LEU A 25 -0.20 -2.97 -4.65
N VAL A 26 -0.74 -1.89 -5.20
CA VAL A 26 -1.63 -1.95 -6.38
C VAL A 26 -0.90 -2.58 -7.58
N ALA A 27 0.33 -2.11 -7.85
CA ALA A 27 1.14 -2.63 -8.94
C ALA A 27 1.52 -4.11 -8.73
N LEU A 28 1.90 -4.49 -7.50
CA LEU A 28 2.20 -5.87 -7.15
C LEU A 28 0.97 -6.76 -7.34
N ALA A 29 -0.17 -6.37 -6.77
CA ALA A 29 -1.42 -7.11 -6.88
C ALA A 29 -1.80 -7.36 -8.35
N GLY A 30 -1.71 -6.32 -9.19
CA GLY A 30 -2.00 -6.43 -10.62
C GLY A 30 -1.03 -7.37 -11.37
N ARG A 31 0.28 -7.21 -11.14
CA ARG A 31 1.31 -8.07 -11.76
C ARG A 31 1.14 -9.53 -11.37
N GLU A 32 1.01 -9.81 -10.08
CA GLU A 32 0.90 -11.18 -9.59
C GLU A 32 -0.41 -11.83 -9.97
N SER A 33 -1.51 -11.06 -10.04
CA SER A 33 -2.78 -11.58 -10.54
C SER A 33 -2.66 -11.98 -12.01
N PHE A 34 -1.96 -11.17 -12.81
CA PHE A 34 -1.68 -11.50 -14.20
C PHE A 34 -0.85 -12.78 -14.30
N LEU A 35 0.24 -12.91 -13.54
CA LEU A 35 1.08 -14.11 -13.56
C LEU A 35 0.33 -15.37 -13.11
N GLU A 36 -0.44 -15.30 -12.03
CA GLU A 36 -1.26 -16.40 -11.53
C GLU A 36 -2.30 -16.83 -12.57
N SER A 37 -2.97 -15.88 -13.23
CA SER A 37 -3.97 -16.15 -14.27
C SER A 37 -3.41 -16.84 -15.52
N LYS A 38 -2.08 -16.78 -15.73
CA LYS A 38 -1.39 -17.41 -16.86
C LYS A 38 -0.95 -18.85 -16.59
N LYS A 39 -1.08 -19.35 -15.35
CA LYS A 39 -0.76 -20.74 -15.03
C LYS A 39 -1.77 -21.68 -15.68
N LEU A 40 -1.35 -22.93 -15.93
CA LEU A 40 -2.23 -23.97 -16.49
C LEU A 40 -3.43 -24.25 -15.58
N ASN A 41 -3.21 -24.20 -14.26
CA ASN A 41 -4.24 -24.29 -13.22
C ASN A 41 -4.07 -23.10 -12.27
N PRO A 42 -4.71 -21.94 -12.53
CA PRO A 42 -4.62 -20.78 -11.66
C PRO A 42 -5.17 -21.06 -10.26
N ASP A 43 -4.48 -20.59 -9.22
CA ASP A 43 -4.98 -20.62 -7.85
C ASP A 43 -6.00 -19.49 -7.65
N GLN A 44 -7.29 -19.86 -7.67
CA GLN A 44 -8.38 -18.91 -7.48
C GLN A 44 -8.36 -18.23 -6.10
N LYS A 45 -7.87 -18.92 -5.06
CA LYS A 45 -7.72 -18.32 -3.73
C LYS A 45 -6.68 -17.21 -3.79
N ARG A 46 -5.52 -17.47 -4.41
CA ARG A 46 -4.47 -16.47 -4.59
C ARG A 46 -4.95 -15.26 -5.40
N LEU A 47 -5.69 -15.50 -6.49
CA LEU A 47 -6.30 -14.41 -7.28
C LEU A 47 -7.24 -13.55 -6.44
N ASN A 48 -8.06 -14.16 -5.58
CA ASN A 48 -8.98 -13.43 -4.71
C ASN A 48 -8.22 -12.63 -3.63
N GLU A 49 -7.17 -13.19 -3.03
CA GLU A 49 -6.31 -12.51 -2.06
C GLU A 49 -5.62 -11.29 -2.69
N LEU A 50 -5.05 -11.45 -3.89
CA LEU A 50 -4.41 -10.37 -4.64
C LEU A 50 -5.40 -9.27 -5.02
N LYS A 51 -6.61 -9.64 -5.46
CA LYS A 51 -7.67 -8.67 -5.75
C LYS A 51 -8.05 -7.88 -4.49
N ALA A 52 -8.27 -8.56 -3.36
CA ALA A 52 -8.62 -7.90 -2.11
C ALA A 52 -7.54 -6.90 -1.66
N LEU A 53 -6.26 -7.31 -1.75
CA LEU A 53 -5.13 -6.45 -1.43
C LEU A 53 -5.06 -5.21 -2.32
N GLY A 54 -5.24 -5.38 -3.63
CA GLY A 54 -5.26 -4.27 -4.59
C GLY A 54 -6.43 -3.31 -4.35
N ASP A 55 -7.63 -3.84 -4.15
CA ASP A 55 -8.84 -3.05 -3.88
C ASP A 55 -8.71 -2.23 -2.59
N GLU A 56 -8.15 -2.83 -1.53
CA GLU A 56 -7.88 -2.16 -0.27
C GLU A 56 -6.87 -1.02 -0.45
N ALA A 57 -5.74 -1.28 -1.11
CA ALA A 57 -4.72 -0.27 -1.36
C ALA A 57 -5.27 0.90 -2.21
N ILE A 58 -6.12 0.62 -3.21
CA ILE A 58 -6.80 1.65 -4.02
C ILE A 58 -7.75 2.48 -3.14
N LYS A 59 -8.50 1.83 -2.26
CA LYS A 59 -9.44 2.51 -1.36
C LYS A 59 -8.71 3.50 -0.44
N GLU A 60 -7.62 3.06 0.19
CA GLU A 60 -6.83 3.92 1.08
C GLU A 60 -6.11 5.04 0.31
N LEU A 61 -5.63 4.77 -0.91
CA LEU A 61 -5.00 5.76 -1.78
C LEU A 61 -5.98 6.87 -2.23
N ARG A 62 -7.22 6.50 -2.53
CA ARG A 62 -8.26 7.44 -2.97
C ARG A 62 -8.93 8.19 -1.82
N ASN A 63 -8.74 7.73 -0.58
CA ASN A 63 -9.28 8.40 0.59
C ASN A 63 -8.45 9.64 0.93
N THR A 64 -8.87 10.80 0.43
CA THR A 64 -8.16 12.07 0.63
C THR A 64 -8.01 12.44 2.12
N GLU A 65 -8.88 11.95 3.00
CA GLU A 65 -8.78 12.16 4.44
C GLU A 65 -7.54 11.51 5.07
N ASN A 66 -6.96 10.50 4.42
CA ASN A 66 -5.74 9.85 4.88
C ASN A 66 -4.50 10.74 4.73
N PHE A 67 -4.53 11.68 3.79
CA PHE A 67 -3.41 12.57 3.49
C PHE A 67 -3.59 13.96 4.09
N LYS A 68 -4.59 14.14 4.98
CA LYS A 68 -4.84 15.37 5.74
C LYS A 68 -4.32 15.32 7.18
N SER A 69 -3.72 14.21 7.61
CA SER A 69 -3.13 14.06 8.94
C SER A 69 -1.86 13.23 8.83
N LEU A 70 -0.84 13.64 9.60
CA LEU A 70 0.44 12.95 9.63
C LEU A 70 0.31 11.60 10.32
N GLU A 71 -0.51 11.52 11.36
CA GLU A 71 -0.81 10.29 12.09
C GLU A 71 -1.45 9.25 11.16
N LYS A 72 -2.33 9.66 10.24
CA LYS A 72 -2.94 8.76 9.25
C LYS A 72 -1.93 8.29 8.20
N MET A 73 -1.07 9.18 7.71
CA MET A 73 0.00 8.78 6.78
C MET A 73 1.01 7.83 7.45
N GLU A 74 1.38 8.09 8.71
CA GLU A 74 2.21 7.20 9.52
C GLU A 74 1.54 5.83 9.71
N ALA A 75 0.23 5.80 9.98
CA ALA A 75 -0.53 4.56 10.08
C ALA A 75 -0.55 3.77 8.77
N ILE A 76 -0.73 4.43 7.63
CA ILE A 76 -0.63 3.78 6.31
C ILE A 76 0.76 3.15 6.13
N ILE A 77 1.82 3.92 6.39
CA ILE A 77 3.19 3.43 6.25
C ILE A 77 3.40 2.22 7.15
N SER A 78 2.98 2.28 8.40
CA SER A 78 3.12 1.18 9.36
C SER A 78 2.35 -0.08 8.93
N ASN A 79 1.10 0.08 8.49
CA ASN A 79 0.22 -1.05 8.17
C ASN A 79 0.62 -1.74 6.86
N TYR A 80 0.99 -0.96 5.84
CA TYR A 80 1.15 -1.48 4.48
C TYR A 80 2.62 -1.73 4.08
N SER A 81 3.61 -1.15 4.78
CA SER A 81 5.02 -1.40 4.47
C SER A 81 5.41 -2.87 4.67
N LEU A 82 4.99 -3.48 5.77
CA LEU A 82 5.25 -4.89 6.07
C LEU A 82 4.58 -5.81 5.06
N ILE A 83 3.31 -5.53 4.72
CA ILE A 83 2.56 -6.31 3.72
C ILE A 83 3.29 -6.27 2.38
N LEU A 84 3.72 -5.08 1.93
CA LEU A 84 4.44 -4.94 0.66
C LEU A 84 5.78 -5.68 0.68
N GLN A 85 6.52 -5.64 1.79
CA GLN A 85 7.78 -6.36 1.92
C GLN A 85 7.58 -7.87 1.90
N ASP A 86 6.57 -8.38 2.61
CA ASP A 86 6.31 -9.81 2.69
C ASP A 86 5.80 -10.37 1.36
N GLU A 87 4.95 -9.64 0.64
CA GLU A 87 4.54 -10.03 -0.71
C GLU A 87 5.72 -10.04 -1.69
N LYS A 88 6.66 -9.10 -1.58
CA LYS A 88 7.87 -9.09 -2.40
C LYS A 88 8.79 -10.30 -2.15
N LYS A 89 8.78 -10.87 -0.95
CA LYS A 89 9.57 -12.08 -0.61
C LYS A 89 8.96 -13.37 -1.16
N LYS A 90 7.69 -13.35 -1.58
CA LYS A 90 6.98 -14.50 -2.16
C LYS A 90 7.23 -14.64 -3.67
N LEU A 91 7.87 -13.65 -4.29
CA LEU A 91 8.30 -13.63 -5.69
C LEU A 91 9.59 -14.43 -5.88
#